data_AF-A0A3D2MPQ4-F1
#
_entry.id   AF-A0A3D2MPQ4-F1
#
_cell.length_a   1.000
_cell.length_b   1.000
_cell.length_c   1.000
_cell.angle_alpha   90.00
_cell.angle_beta   90.00
_cell.angle_gamma   90.00
#
_symmetry.space_group_name_H-M   'P 1'
#
loop_
_entity.id
_entity.type
_entity.pdbx_description
1 polymer ?
#
loop_
_entity_poly.entity_id
_entity_poly.type
_entity_poly.pdbx_seq_one_letter_code
_entity_poly.pdbx_strand_id
1 'polypeptide(L)'
;MPFEQPQSIRTVFFDAGFTLIRPNPSTPEICQRVCQQLNLHIHLDEVKERMNEAQDYYLRNMSLNRHTWGNEEAISEFWIGYYMTLLRPFIEEHDEHRLYQLAHGINEEFDKHSSWQLYPDVLPTLEALRKHGGYTLGVISDWGISLGPILRQLQLTPYFDYLLISAVTRHAKPSPMLYDLALQRA
;
A
#
# COMPACT_ATOMS: atom_id res chain seq x y z
N MET A 1 -11.76 -19.57 -32.12
CA MET A 1 -11.43 -18.57 -33.15
C MET A 1 -10.39 -17.64 -32.56
N PRO A 2 -9.14 -17.61 -33.05
CA PRO A 2 -8.24 -16.49 -32.74
C PRO A 2 -8.84 -15.21 -33.33
N PHE A 3 -8.79 -14.11 -32.60
CA PHE A 3 -9.37 -12.85 -33.05
C PHE A 3 -8.61 -12.31 -34.27
N GLU A 4 -9.31 -12.08 -35.39
CA GLU A 4 -8.74 -11.53 -36.65
C GLU A 4 -8.42 -10.02 -36.54
N GLN A 5 -8.97 -9.33 -35.54
CA GLN A 5 -8.62 -7.96 -35.18
C GLN A 5 -8.49 -7.83 -33.65
N PRO A 6 -7.48 -7.10 -33.14
CA PRO A 6 -7.35 -6.86 -31.71
C PRO A 6 -8.55 -6.03 -31.20
N GLN A 7 -9.14 -6.44 -30.08
CA GLN A 7 -10.12 -5.63 -29.38
C GLN A 7 -9.45 -4.34 -28.87
N SER A 8 -10.08 -3.19 -29.10
CA SER A 8 -9.60 -1.92 -28.57
C SER A 8 -9.70 -1.91 -27.04
N ILE A 9 -8.60 -1.55 -26.38
CA ILE A 9 -8.57 -1.33 -24.93
C ILE A 9 -9.36 -0.05 -24.65
N ARG A 10 -10.32 -0.12 -23.73
CA ARG A 10 -11.15 1.03 -23.31
C ARG A 10 -10.82 1.53 -21.92
N THR A 11 -10.23 0.69 -21.09
CA THR A 11 -10.00 0.99 -19.67
C THR A 11 -8.65 0.47 -19.25
N VAL A 12 -7.91 1.26 -18.48
CA VAL A 12 -6.64 0.86 -17.86
C VAL A 12 -6.76 1.04 -16.36
N PHE A 13 -6.62 -0.06 -15.62
CA PHE A 13 -6.56 -0.05 -14.16
C PHE A 13 -5.11 -0.16 -13.69
N PHE A 14 -4.72 0.74 -12.79
CA PHE A 14 -3.41 0.74 -12.14
C PHE A 14 -3.52 0.21 -10.71
N ASP A 15 -2.48 -0.48 -10.24
CA ASP A 15 -2.25 -0.56 -8.80
C ASP A 15 -1.63 0.74 -8.28
N ALA A 16 -1.68 0.98 -6.98
CA ALA A 16 -1.08 2.18 -6.38
C ALA A 16 0.36 1.93 -5.89
N GLY A 17 0.51 1.07 -4.88
CA GLY A 17 1.81 0.73 -4.29
C GLY A 17 2.73 0.06 -5.30
N PHE A 18 4.00 0.47 -5.30
CA PHE A 18 5.06 -0.07 -6.18
C PHE A 18 4.72 -0.01 -7.68
N THR A 19 3.76 0.84 -8.07
CA THR A 19 3.35 1.10 -9.46
C THR A 19 3.28 2.60 -9.69
N LEU A 20 2.43 3.30 -8.94
CA LEU A 20 2.31 4.76 -8.99
C LEU A 20 3.18 5.43 -7.92
N ILE A 21 3.20 4.84 -6.72
CA ILE A 21 3.89 5.41 -5.55
C ILE A 21 4.79 4.38 -4.88
N ARG A 22 5.88 4.87 -4.28
CA ARG A 22 6.79 4.08 -3.44
C ARG A 22 7.07 4.81 -2.13
N PRO A 23 7.46 4.09 -1.07
CA PRO A 23 7.93 4.71 0.16
C PRO A 23 9.11 5.65 -0.12
N ASN A 24 9.05 6.87 0.40
CA ASN A 24 10.16 7.81 0.39
C ASN A 24 10.15 8.68 1.67
N PRO A 25 11.16 8.57 2.55
CA PRO A 25 12.34 7.70 2.43
C PRO A 25 11.96 6.22 2.47
N SER A 26 12.90 5.31 2.27
CA SER A 26 12.61 3.87 2.19
C SER A 26 11.90 3.35 3.45
N THR A 27 11.16 2.23 3.34
CA THR A 27 10.45 1.64 4.48
C THR A 27 11.32 1.46 5.74
N PRO A 28 12.58 0.95 5.65
CA PRO A 28 13.46 0.88 6.81
C PRO A 28 13.79 2.25 7.43
N GLU A 29 13.99 3.28 6.60
CA GLU A 29 14.30 4.64 7.06
C GLU A 29 13.08 5.29 7.74
N ILE A 30 11.87 5.05 7.25
CA ILE A 30 10.63 5.47 7.90
C ILE A 30 10.51 4.80 9.27
N CYS A 31 10.69 3.48 9.34
CA CYS A 31 10.62 2.73 10.59
C CYS A 31 11.64 3.24 11.61
N GLN A 32 12.90 3.43 11.18
CA GLN A 32 13.95 3.98 12.03
C GLN A 32 13.60 5.37 12.55
N ARG A 33 13.15 6.27 11.66
CA ARG A 33 12.78 7.64 12.03
C ARG A 33 11.68 7.67 13.08
N VAL A 34 10.62 6.90 12.89
CA VAL A 34 9.52 6.82 13.86
C VAL A 34 10.01 6.28 15.20
N CYS A 35 10.84 5.22 15.19
CA CYS A 35 11.44 4.69 16.41
C CYS A 35 12.25 5.75 17.16
N GLN A 36 13.10 6.50 16.45
CA GLN A 36 13.90 7.58 17.03
C GLN A 36 13.03 8.70 17.62
N GLN A 37 11.99 9.13 16.90
CA GLN A 37 11.03 10.13 17.38
C GLN A 37 10.32 9.67 18.65
N LEU A 38 10.09 8.37 18.79
CA LEU A 38 9.48 7.79 19.97
C LEU A 38 10.50 7.41 21.06
N ASN A 39 11.79 7.74 20.93
CA ASN A 39 12.89 7.44 21.86
C ASN A 39 13.41 5.99 21.85
N LEU A 40 13.28 5.28 20.73
CA LEU A 40 13.97 4.01 20.48
C LEU A 40 15.09 4.24 19.44
N HIS A 41 16.33 4.09 19.86
CA HIS A 41 17.49 4.27 18.99
C HIS A 41 17.91 2.93 18.40
N ILE A 42 17.60 2.72 17.12
CA ILE A 42 17.97 1.53 16.33
C ILE A 42 18.78 1.96 15.10
N HIS A 43 19.78 1.16 14.73
CA HIS A 43 20.53 1.40 13.51
C HIS A 43 19.73 0.94 12.28
N LEU A 44 19.93 1.64 11.17
CA LEU A 44 19.20 1.37 9.93
C LEU A 44 19.46 -0.06 9.41
N ASP A 45 20.68 -0.57 9.59
CA ASP A 45 21.04 -1.91 9.14
C ASP A 45 20.38 -3.00 9.99
N GLU A 46 20.20 -2.78 11.30
CA GLU A 46 19.41 -3.66 12.16
C GLU A 46 17.94 -3.70 11.70
N VAL A 47 17.36 -2.55 11.35
CA VAL A 47 15.98 -2.51 10.82
C VAL A 47 15.87 -3.33 9.52
N LYS A 48 16.83 -3.17 8.60
CA LYS A 48 16.84 -3.93 7.33
C LYS A 48 16.96 -5.44 7.56
N GLU A 49 17.86 -5.86 8.46
CA GLU A 49 18.04 -7.27 8.81
C GLU A 49 16.74 -7.84 9.40
N ARG A 50 16.12 -7.12 10.34
CA ARG A 50 14.85 -7.51 10.95
C ARG A 50 13.69 -7.55 9.97
N MET A 51 13.66 -6.69 8.96
CA MET A 51 12.64 -6.76 7.90
C MET A 51 12.76 -8.04 7.07
N ASN A 52 13.98 -8.50 6.77
CA ASN A 52 14.19 -9.76 6.07
C ASN A 52 13.69 -10.95 6.89
N GLU A 53 13.87 -10.91 8.21
CA GLU A 53 13.33 -11.95 9.10
C GLU A 53 11.81 -11.84 9.28
N ALA A 54 11.27 -10.62 9.35
CA ALA A 54 9.83 -10.38 9.41
C ALA A 54 9.11 -10.72 8.08
N GLN A 55 9.85 -10.89 6.97
CA GLN A 55 9.31 -11.36 5.70
C GLN A 55 8.57 -12.70 5.85
N ASP A 56 9.08 -13.59 6.71
CA ASP A 56 8.42 -14.87 7.00
C ASP A 56 7.04 -14.65 7.65
N TYR A 57 6.92 -13.68 8.56
CA TYR A 57 5.63 -13.29 9.13
C TYR A 57 4.67 -12.83 8.03
N TYR A 58 5.14 -11.98 7.12
CA TYR A 58 4.35 -11.51 5.98
C TYR A 58 3.85 -12.67 5.12
N LEU A 59 4.75 -13.55 4.68
CA LEU A 59 4.41 -14.66 3.79
C LEU A 59 3.43 -15.66 4.43
N ARG A 60 3.65 -16.00 5.71
CA ARG A 60 2.77 -16.93 6.45
C ARG A 60 1.38 -16.35 6.61
N ASN A 61 1.26 -15.10 7.06
CA ASN A 61 -0.02 -14.50 7.38
C ASN A 61 -0.81 -14.01 6.16
N MET A 62 -0.13 -13.61 5.08
CA MET A 62 -0.78 -13.20 3.83
C MET A 62 -1.50 -14.37 3.14
N SER A 63 -0.90 -15.58 3.17
CA SER A 63 -1.50 -16.77 2.54
C SER A 63 -2.74 -17.29 3.28
N LEU A 64 -2.77 -17.10 4.60
CA LEU A 64 -3.84 -17.58 5.49
C LEU A 64 -5.05 -16.63 5.52
N ASN A 65 -4.82 -15.32 5.38
CA ASN A 65 -5.86 -14.32 5.63
C ASN A 65 -6.19 -13.49 4.38
N ARG A 66 -6.70 -14.15 3.33
CA ARG A 66 -7.16 -13.46 2.11
C ARG A 66 -8.24 -12.39 2.33
N HIS A 67 -8.96 -12.47 3.45
CA HIS A 67 -9.97 -11.49 3.84
C HIS A 67 -9.39 -10.24 4.51
N THR A 68 -8.15 -10.28 5.01
CA THR A 68 -7.49 -9.15 5.69
C THR A 68 -7.58 -7.89 4.86
N TRP A 69 -7.19 -7.98 3.60
CA TRP A 69 -7.12 -6.84 2.69
C TRP A 69 -8.49 -6.24 2.35
N GLY A 70 -9.61 -6.89 2.66
CA GLY A 70 -10.95 -6.33 2.48
C GLY A 70 -11.46 -5.52 3.68
N ASN A 71 -10.70 -5.40 4.77
CA ASN A 71 -11.17 -4.76 5.99
C ASN A 71 -10.09 -3.85 6.58
N GLU A 72 -10.46 -2.59 6.87
CA GLU A 72 -9.53 -1.58 7.37
C GLU A 72 -8.85 -2.00 8.67
N GLU A 73 -9.64 -2.48 9.63
CA GLU A 73 -9.13 -2.88 10.94
C GLU A 73 -8.15 -4.05 10.80
N ALA A 74 -8.49 -5.06 9.99
CA ALA A 74 -7.63 -6.22 9.76
C ALA A 74 -6.33 -5.83 9.03
N ILE A 75 -6.37 -4.90 8.07
CA ILE A 75 -5.15 -4.37 7.43
C ILE A 75 -4.25 -3.71 8.46
N SER A 76 -4.82 -2.86 9.32
CA SER A 76 -4.07 -2.18 10.38
C SER A 76 -3.47 -3.19 11.37
N GLU A 77 -4.27 -4.15 11.86
CA GLU A 77 -3.80 -5.22 12.76
C GLU A 77 -2.67 -6.05 12.15
N PHE A 78 -2.76 -6.36 10.85
CA PHE A 78 -1.72 -7.09 10.14
C PHE A 78 -0.39 -6.32 10.14
N TRP A 79 -0.41 -5.04 9.76
CA TRP A 79 0.80 -4.22 9.68
C TRP A 79 1.37 -3.92 11.06
N ILE A 80 0.54 -3.62 12.05
CA ILE A 80 0.96 -3.48 13.44
C ILE A 80 1.64 -4.78 13.90
N GLY A 81 1.05 -5.96 13.66
CA GLY A 81 1.66 -7.25 13.99
C GLY A 81 3.00 -7.51 13.28
N TYR A 82 3.12 -7.08 12.02
CA TYR A 82 4.38 -7.12 11.28
C TYR A 82 5.45 -6.25 11.95
N TYR A 83 5.14 -4.99 12.29
CA TYR A 83 6.08 -4.08 12.95
C TYR A 83 6.39 -4.50 14.39
N MET A 84 5.43 -5.10 15.10
CA MET A 84 5.69 -5.70 16.41
C MET A 84 6.69 -6.86 16.30
N THR A 85 6.59 -7.70 15.28
CA THR A 85 7.54 -8.80 15.01
C THR A 85 8.93 -8.28 14.67
N LEU A 86 8.99 -7.18 13.89
CA LEU A 86 10.24 -6.51 13.54
C LEU A 86 10.93 -5.96 14.78
N LEU A 87 10.18 -5.24 15.64
CA LEU A 87 10.71 -4.48 16.78
C LEU A 87 10.92 -5.30 18.06
N ARG A 88 10.31 -6.49 18.16
CA ARG A 88 10.35 -7.34 19.37
C ARG A 88 11.74 -7.48 20.01
N PRO A 89 12.83 -7.70 19.27
CA PRO A 89 14.16 -7.89 19.89
C PRO A 89 14.75 -6.63 20.53
N PHE A 90 14.22 -5.44 20.25
CA PHE A 90 14.72 -4.17 20.79
C PHE A 90 13.92 -3.69 22.01
N ILE A 91 12.91 -4.45 22.45
CA ILE A 91 12.01 -4.08 23.55
C ILE A 91 12.17 -5.10 24.68
N GLU A 92 12.11 -4.61 25.92
CA GLU A 92 12.19 -5.46 27.10
C GLU A 92 11.09 -6.53 27.10
N GLU A 93 11.47 -7.74 27.50
CA GLU A 93 10.54 -8.86 27.69
C GLU A 93 9.46 -8.38 28.69
N HIS A 94 8.20 -8.30 28.23
CA HIS A 94 7.00 -7.78 28.93
C HIS A 94 6.57 -6.32 28.68
N ASP A 95 7.31 -5.48 27.97
CA ASP A 95 6.83 -4.13 27.61
C ASP A 95 5.99 -4.11 26.32
N GLU A 96 4.87 -4.85 26.34
CA GLU A 96 3.95 -4.96 25.20
C GLU A 96 3.32 -3.62 24.82
N HIS A 97 3.06 -2.76 25.80
CA HIS A 97 2.48 -1.46 25.56
C HIS A 97 3.42 -0.58 24.74
N ARG A 98 4.71 -0.54 25.10
CA ARG A 98 5.72 0.20 24.34
C ARG A 98 5.90 -0.36 22.94
N LEU A 99 5.94 -1.69 22.80
CA LEU A 99 6.05 -2.33 21.50
C LEU A 99 4.88 -1.97 20.59
N TYR A 100 3.65 -2.04 21.11
CA TYR A 100 2.45 -1.65 20.38
C TYR A 100 2.50 -0.17 19.98
N GLN A 101 2.87 0.74 20.89
CA GLN A 101 2.98 2.17 20.59
C GLN A 101 3.95 2.46 19.43
N LEU A 102 5.10 1.81 19.41
CA LEU A 102 6.08 1.96 18.32
C LEU A 102 5.55 1.40 17.00
N ALA A 103 4.99 0.19 17.02
CA ALA A 103 4.44 -0.46 15.84
C ALA A 103 3.25 0.33 15.24
N HIS A 104 2.36 0.82 16.10
CA HIS A 104 1.25 1.68 15.73
C HIS A 104 1.73 3.00 15.12
N GLY A 105 2.73 3.66 15.73
CA GLY A 105 3.28 4.89 15.19
C GLY A 105 3.90 4.71 13.79
N ILE A 106 4.52 3.55 13.53
CA ILE A 106 5.02 3.23 12.18
C ILE A 106 3.85 3.08 11.21
N ASN A 107 2.81 2.35 11.59
CA ASN A 107 1.61 2.17 10.76
C ASN A 107 0.97 3.53 10.41
N GLU A 108 0.78 4.42 11.40
CA GLU A 108 0.23 5.77 11.17
C GLU A 108 1.10 6.65 10.28
N GLU A 109 2.42 6.46 10.28
CA GLU A 109 3.31 7.21 9.39
C GLU A 109 3.07 6.84 7.91
N PHE A 110 2.68 5.60 7.62
CA PHE A 110 2.35 5.16 6.26
C PHE A 110 1.00 5.69 5.74
N ASP A 111 0.13 6.20 6.62
CA ASP A 111 -1.09 6.90 6.20
C ASP A 111 -0.83 8.34 5.71
N LYS A 112 0.37 8.87 5.95
CA LYS A 112 0.74 10.24 5.56
C LYS A 112 1.29 10.27 4.14
N HIS A 113 0.78 11.20 3.33
CA HIS A 113 1.27 11.42 1.96
C HIS A 113 2.78 11.71 1.88
N SER A 114 3.38 12.29 2.93
CA SER A 114 4.80 12.62 3.03
C SER A 114 5.72 11.39 3.07
N SER A 115 5.16 10.21 3.33
CA SER A 115 5.87 8.93 3.33
C SER A 115 5.96 8.32 1.94
N TRP A 116 5.40 8.98 0.92
CA TRP A 116 5.24 8.44 -0.43
C TRP A 116 5.79 9.39 -1.48
N GLN A 117 6.35 8.82 -2.54
CA GLN A 117 6.83 9.54 -3.72
C GLN A 117 6.37 8.83 -4.98
N LEU A 118 6.04 9.62 -6.02
CA LEU A 118 5.75 9.10 -7.36
C LEU A 118 6.99 8.47 -8.01
N TYR A 119 6.81 7.42 -8.79
CA TYR A 119 7.86 7.03 -9.73
C TYR A 119 8.04 8.12 -10.82
N PRO A 120 9.27 8.35 -11.30
CA PRO A 120 9.54 9.45 -12.25
C PRO A 120 8.75 9.39 -13.56
N ASP A 121 8.32 8.20 -13.97
CA ASP A 121 7.60 7.91 -15.21
C ASP A 121 6.06 7.95 -15.08
N VAL A 122 5.53 8.14 -13.87
CA VAL A 122 4.08 8.11 -13.61
C VAL A 122 3.35 9.24 -14.30
N LEU A 123 3.76 10.49 -14.08
CA LEU A 123 3.11 11.64 -14.71
C LEU A 123 3.25 11.60 -16.24
N PRO A 124 4.43 11.37 -16.83
CA PRO A 124 4.56 11.20 -18.28
C PRO A 124 3.64 10.12 -18.85
N THR A 125 3.51 8.98 -18.16
CA THR A 125 2.64 7.87 -18.60
C THR A 125 1.17 8.26 -18.56
N LEU A 126 0.70 8.82 -17.44
CA LEU A 126 -0.69 9.21 -17.27
C LEU A 126 -1.10 10.33 -18.25
N GLU A 127 -0.21 11.29 -18.49
CA GLU A 127 -0.41 12.36 -19.49
C GLU A 127 -0.50 11.79 -20.91
N ALA A 128 0.38 10.85 -21.27
CA ALA A 128 0.35 10.20 -22.57
C ALA A 128 -0.96 9.43 -22.80
N LEU A 129 -1.44 8.70 -21.79
CA LEU A 129 -2.71 7.98 -21.85
C LEU A 129 -3.91 8.93 -21.99
N ARG A 130 -3.93 10.02 -21.21
CA ARG A 130 -4.99 11.04 -21.33
C ARG A 130 -4.94 11.75 -22.68
N LYS A 131 -3.74 12.06 -23.21
CA LYS A 131 -3.56 12.72 -24.51
C LYS A 131 -3.96 11.84 -25.69
N HIS A 132 -3.65 10.54 -25.65
CA HIS A 132 -4.13 9.59 -26.66
C HIS A 132 -5.66 9.62 -26.75
N GLY A 133 -6.33 9.79 -25.60
CA GLY A 133 -7.77 9.84 -25.50
C GLY A 133 -8.41 8.46 -25.66
N GLY A 134 -9.68 8.35 -25.26
CA GLY A 134 -10.48 7.12 -25.40
C GLY A 134 -10.27 6.07 -24.30
N TYR A 135 -9.41 6.32 -23.31
CA TYR A 135 -9.25 5.45 -22.14
C TYR A 135 -9.94 6.04 -20.91
N THR A 136 -10.74 5.20 -20.23
CA THR A 136 -11.07 5.36 -18.82
C THR A 136 -9.86 4.92 -17.99
N LEU A 137 -9.37 5.75 -17.07
CA LEU A 137 -8.26 5.41 -16.18
C LEU A 137 -8.76 5.21 -14.76
N GLY A 138 -8.41 4.09 -14.12
CA GLY A 138 -8.79 3.82 -12.74
C GLY A 138 -7.64 3.29 -11.90
N VAL A 139 -7.80 3.37 -10.58
CA VAL A 139 -6.92 2.72 -9.61
C VAL A 139 -7.68 1.61 -8.90
N ILE A 140 -7.07 0.43 -8.79
CA ILE A 140 -7.55 -0.69 -7.95
C ILE A 140 -6.39 -1.06 -7.03
N SER A 141 -6.55 -0.94 -5.72
CA SER A 141 -5.48 -1.24 -4.78
C SER A 141 -5.97 -1.98 -3.53
N ASP A 142 -5.16 -2.97 -3.11
CA ASP A 142 -5.31 -3.62 -1.82
C ASP A 142 -4.67 -2.73 -0.76
N TRP A 143 -5.47 -1.81 -0.22
CA TRP A 143 -5.02 -0.74 0.68
C TRP A 143 -6.12 -0.38 1.68
N GLY A 144 -5.74 0.31 2.76
CA GLY A 144 -6.67 0.99 3.66
C GLY A 144 -7.26 2.29 3.10
N ILE A 145 -8.14 2.91 3.89
CA ILE A 145 -8.88 4.12 3.53
C ILE A 145 -7.97 5.35 3.30
N SER A 146 -6.73 5.32 3.78
CA SER A 146 -5.75 6.41 3.66
C SER A 146 -5.28 6.68 2.23
N LEU A 147 -5.44 5.72 1.30
CA LEU A 147 -4.97 5.88 -0.08
C LEU A 147 -5.61 7.07 -0.81
N GLY A 148 -6.91 7.31 -0.64
CA GLY A 148 -7.59 8.43 -1.29
C GLY A 148 -6.97 9.80 -0.94
N PRO A 149 -6.85 10.15 0.35
CA PRO A 149 -6.11 11.32 0.79
C PRO A 149 -4.66 11.39 0.29
N ILE A 150 -3.92 10.28 0.27
CA ILE A 150 -2.53 10.23 -0.25
C ILE A 150 -2.49 10.63 -1.73
N LEU A 151 -3.30 9.98 -2.58
CA LEU A 151 -3.34 10.27 -4.02
C LEU A 151 -3.76 11.71 -4.33
N ARG A 152 -4.64 12.28 -3.52
CA ARG A 152 -5.05 13.69 -3.63
C ARG A 152 -3.90 14.64 -3.34
N GLN A 153 -3.16 14.43 -2.25
CA GLN A 153 -2.02 15.28 -1.89
C GLN A 153 -0.86 15.14 -2.89
N LEU A 154 -0.68 13.96 -3.48
CA LEU A 154 0.26 13.71 -4.56
C LEU A 154 -0.24 14.18 -5.94
N GLN A 155 -1.38 14.87 -6.01
CA GLN A 155 -1.97 15.43 -7.23
C GLN A 155 -2.27 14.39 -8.33
N LEU A 156 -2.50 13.13 -7.95
CA LEU A 156 -2.84 12.06 -8.88
C LEU A 156 -4.33 12.00 -9.21
N THR A 157 -5.19 12.49 -8.32
CA THR A 157 -6.65 12.43 -8.51
C THR A 157 -7.17 12.97 -9.84
N PRO A 158 -6.64 14.05 -10.45
CA PRO A 158 -7.13 14.54 -11.75
C PRO A 158 -6.89 13.57 -12.92
N TYR A 159 -6.00 12.59 -12.77
CA TYR A 159 -5.67 11.63 -13.83
C TYR A 159 -6.58 10.41 -13.84
N PHE A 160 -7.38 10.16 -12.79
CA PHE A 160 -8.17 8.94 -12.67
C PHE A 160 -9.66 9.25 -12.58
N ASP A 161 -10.46 8.45 -13.29
CA ASP A 161 -11.92 8.52 -13.27
C ASP A 161 -12.49 7.74 -12.06
N TYR A 162 -11.78 6.69 -11.62
CA TYR A 162 -12.22 5.83 -10.52
C TYR A 162 -11.08 5.42 -9.59
N LEU A 163 -11.41 5.27 -8.30
CA LEU A 163 -10.56 4.71 -7.27
C LEU A 163 -11.33 3.61 -6.52
N LEU A 164 -10.82 2.39 -6.56
CA LEU A 164 -11.32 1.26 -5.80
C LEU A 164 -10.26 0.82 -4.79
N ILE A 165 -10.63 0.90 -3.52
CA ILE A 165 -9.82 0.52 -2.36
C ILE A 165 -10.46 -0.71 -1.74
N SER A 166 -9.69 -1.76 -1.54
CA SER A 166 -10.18 -3.04 -1.00
C SER A 166 -10.84 -2.91 0.37
N ALA A 167 -10.33 -2.07 1.27
CA ALA A 167 -10.96 -1.79 2.56
C ALA A 167 -12.37 -1.17 2.45
N VAL A 168 -12.63 -0.44 1.36
CA VAL A 168 -13.94 0.19 1.09
C VAL A 168 -14.88 -0.79 0.38
N THR A 169 -14.37 -1.56 -0.59
CA THR A 169 -15.18 -2.49 -1.39
C THR A 169 -15.39 -3.84 -0.71
N ARG A 170 -14.63 -4.15 0.35
CA ARG A 170 -14.59 -5.43 1.05
C ARG A 170 -14.11 -6.61 0.21
N HIS A 171 -13.52 -6.31 -0.94
CA HIS A 171 -12.96 -7.28 -1.86
C HIS A 171 -11.54 -6.87 -2.22
N ALA A 172 -10.60 -7.78 -1.99
CA ALA A 172 -9.19 -7.59 -2.33
C ALA A 172 -8.80 -8.45 -3.54
N LYS A 173 -7.68 -8.12 -4.18
CA LYS A 173 -7.11 -8.94 -5.25
C LYS A 173 -6.72 -10.31 -4.66
N PRO A 174 -6.86 -11.41 -5.42
CA PRO A 174 -7.31 -11.50 -6.81
C PRO A 174 -8.82 -11.78 -6.95
N SER A 175 -9.68 -11.35 -6.02
CA SER A 175 -11.13 -11.62 -6.09
C SER A 175 -11.74 -11.05 -7.37
N PRO A 176 -12.47 -11.85 -8.18
CA PRO A 176 -13.13 -11.36 -9.40
C PRO A 176 -14.13 -10.24 -9.10
N MET A 177 -14.78 -10.27 -7.93
CA MET A 177 -15.76 -9.28 -7.52
C MET A 177 -15.20 -7.85 -7.49
N LEU A 178 -13.92 -7.68 -7.15
CA LEU A 178 -13.26 -6.38 -7.17
C LEU A 178 -13.14 -5.83 -8.59
N TYR A 179 -12.78 -6.69 -9.53
CA TYR A 179 -12.64 -6.33 -10.94
C TYR A 179 -14.00 -6.13 -11.61
N ASP A 180 -15.00 -6.93 -11.29
CA ASP A 180 -16.38 -6.74 -11.77
C ASP A 180 -16.93 -5.39 -11.32
N LEU A 181 -16.71 -5.01 -10.06
CA LEU A 181 -17.11 -3.70 -9.54
C LEU A 181 -16.35 -2.56 -10.25
N ALA A 182 -15.08 -2.75 -10.57
CA ALA A 182 -14.29 -1.77 -11.31
C ALA A 182 -14.85 -1.57 -12.72
N LEU A 183 -15.18 -2.66 -13.41
CA LEU A 183 -15.74 -2.66 -14.76
C LEU A 183 -17.16 -2.09 -14.82
N GLN A 184 -17.97 -2.26 -13.77
CA GLN A 184 -19.30 -1.63 -13.68
C GLN A 184 -19.25 -0.11 -13.56
N ARG A 185 -18.16 0.42 -12.99
CA ARG A 185 -17.94 1.87 -12.86
C ARG A 185 -17.31 2.46 -14.12
N ALA A 186 -16.52 1.68 -14.86
CA ALA A 186 -15.67 2.14 -15.96
C ALA A 186 -16.37 2.54 -17.27
#